data_AF-A0A518CNC8-F1
#
_entry.id   AF-A0A518CNC8-F1
#
_cell.length_a   1.000
_cell.length_b   1.000
_cell.length_c   1.000
_cell.angle_alpha   90.00
_cell.angle_beta   90.00
_cell.angle_gamma   90.00
#
_symmetry.space_group_name_H-M   'P 1'
#
loop_
_entity.id
_entity.type
_entity.pdbx_description
1 polymer ?
#
loop_
_entity_poly.entity_id
_entity_poly.type
_entity_poly.pdbx_seq_one_letter_code
_entity_poly.pdbx_strand_id
1 'polypeptide(L)' 'MEIKIAANESLQNQAIAAGFGSLEQYIYNLLDRDAERVAIQQGIDALNEGRVISSEEVYPDIRKRLELPPTAQ' A
#
# COMPACT_ATOMS: atom_id res chain seq x y z
N MET A 1 9.53 -0.57 -10.07
CA MET A 1 10.28 -1.57 -9.26
C MET A 1 9.40 -2.79 -9.15
N GLU A 2 9.78 -3.92 -9.73
CA GLU A 2 8.94 -5.13 -9.84
C GLU A 2 9.30 -6.12 -8.73
N ILE A 3 8.31 -6.76 -8.10
CA ILE A 3 8.60 -7.85 -7.15
C ILE A 3 9.00 -9.07 -7.98
N LYS A 4 10.29 -9.38 -7.99
CA LYS A 4 10.83 -10.52 -8.73
C LYS A 4 10.84 -11.75 -7.85
N ILE A 5 10.09 -12.76 -8.23
CA ILE A 5 10.22 -14.11 -7.70
C ILE A 5 11.42 -14.75 -8.41
N ALA A 6 12.42 -15.21 -7.66
CA ALA A 6 13.54 -15.94 -8.24
C ALA A 6 13.02 -17.24 -8.85
N ALA A 7 13.02 -17.34 -10.19
CA ALA A 7 12.42 -18.46 -10.93
C ALA A 7 13.10 -19.82 -10.69
N ASN A 8 14.27 -19.80 -10.07
CA ASN A 8 15.20 -20.90 -9.86
C ASN A 8 15.15 -21.49 -8.45
N GLU A 9 14.39 -20.91 -7.52
CA GLU A 9 14.15 -21.48 -6.19
C GLU A 9 12.68 -21.84 -6.01
N SER A 10 12.41 -22.97 -5.35
CA SER A 10 11.06 -23.30 -4.92
C SER A 10 10.49 -22.15 -4.09
N LEU A 11 9.30 -21.67 -4.45
CA LEU A 11 8.56 -20.65 -3.70
C LEU A 11 8.45 -20.98 -2.20
N GLN A 12 8.41 -22.26 -1.87
CA GLN A 12 8.38 -22.74 -0.50
C GLN A 12 9.68 -22.44 0.26
N ASN A 13 10.83 -22.55 -0.41
CA ASN A 13 12.13 -22.20 0.20
C ASN A 13 12.22 -20.69 0.43
N GLN A 14 11.69 -19.88 -0.50
CA GLN A 14 11.62 -18.43 -0.31
C GLN A 14 10.71 -18.05 0.85
N ALA A 15 9.55 -18.70 0.98
CA ALA A 15 8.65 -18.48 2.11
C ALA A 15 9.33 -18.77 3.46
N ILE A 16 10.04 -19.91 3.55
CA ILE A 16 10.80 -20.30 4.75
C ILE A 16 11.93 -19.30 5.02
N ALA A 17 12.72 -18.94 4.01
CA ALA A 17 13.83 -17.98 4.15
C ALA A 17 13.36 -16.59 4.58
N ALA A 18 12.16 -16.18 4.13
CA ALA A 18 11.52 -14.94 4.53
C ALA A 18 10.81 -15.03 5.90
N GLY A 19 10.82 -16.19 6.56
CA GLY A 19 10.30 -16.38 7.92
C GLY A 19 8.79 -16.64 8.00
N PHE A 20 8.13 -16.99 6.90
CA PHE A 20 6.70 -17.28 6.89
C PHE A 20 6.42 -18.71 7.34
N GLY A 21 5.32 -18.88 8.09
CA GLY A 21 4.87 -20.20 8.58
C GLY A 21 4.23 -21.07 7.50
N SER A 22 3.77 -20.46 6.39
CA SER A 22 3.27 -21.18 5.23
C SER A 22 3.57 -20.44 3.92
N LEU A 23 3.58 -21.19 2.82
CA LEU A 23 3.68 -20.62 1.48
C LEU A 23 2.50 -19.69 1.18
N GLU A 24 1.30 -20.03 1.65
CA GLU A 24 0.10 -19.21 1.45
C GLU A 24 0.24 -17.83 2.10
N GLN A 25 0.74 -17.75 3.34
CA GLN A 25 0.99 -16.47 4.02
C GLN A 25 2.02 -15.62 3.27
N TYR A 26 3.06 -16.27 2.74
CA TYR A 26 4.06 -15.59 1.94
C TYR A 26 3.46 -15.00 0.66
N ILE A 27 2.63 -15.77 -0.07
CA ILE A 27 1.95 -15.32 -1.28
C ILE A 27 1.02 -14.13 -0.98
N TYR A 28 0.20 -14.20 0.07
CA TYR A 28 -0.67 -13.07 0.44
C TYR A 28 0.13 -11.81 0.75
N ASN A 29 1.20 -11.93 1.50
CA ASN A 29 2.08 -10.80 1.77
C ASN A 29 2.71 -10.21 0.48
N LEU A 30 3.06 -11.04 -0.50
CA LEU A 30 3.56 -10.55 -1.79
C LEU A 30 2.48 -9.79 -2.55
N LEU A 31 1.24 -10.28 -2.54
CA LEU A 31 0.10 -9.62 -3.19
C LEU A 31 -0.24 -8.28 -2.53
N ASP A 32 -0.26 -8.23 -1.20
CA ASP A 32 -0.50 -6.99 -0.45
C ASP A 32 0.56 -5.93 -0.76
N ARG A 33 1.83 -6.32 -0.79
CA ARG A 33 2.94 -5.43 -1.18
C ARG A 33 2.83 -4.95 -2.62
N ASP A 34 2.33 -5.79 -3.52
CA ASP A 34 2.08 -5.41 -4.91
C ASP A 34 0.97 -4.36 -5.01
N ALA A 35 -0.13 -4.58 -4.29
CA ALA A 35 -1.25 -3.64 -4.20
C ALA A 35 -0.83 -2.29 -3.62
N GLU A 36 -0.05 -2.28 -2.54
CA GLU A 36 0.53 -1.05 -1.97
C GLU A 36 1.42 -0.33 -2.98
N ARG A 37 2.28 -1.07 -3.69
CA ARG A 37 3.13 -0.49 -4.73
C ARG A 37 2.29 0.19 -5.81
N VAL A 38 1.24 -0.47 -6.29
CA VAL A 38 0.35 0.10 -7.32
C VAL A 38 -0.34 1.36 -6.81
N ALA A 39 -0.86 1.36 -5.58
CA ALA A 39 -1.49 2.53 -4.99
C ALA A 39 -0.52 3.71 -4.85
N ILE A 40 0.72 3.47 -4.43
CA ILE A 40 1.76 4.50 -4.36
C ILE A 40 2.05 5.07 -5.76
N GLN A 41 2.21 4.20 -6.76
CA GLN A 41 2.48 4.65 -8.13
C GLN A 41 1.32 5.49 -8.68
N GLN A 42 0.08 5.09 -8.44
CA GLN A 42 -1.10 5.88 -8.82
C GLN A 42 -1.11 7.26 -8.16
N GLY A 43 -0.71 7.34 -6.89
CA GLY A 43 -0.55 8.62 -6.20
C GLY A 43 0.52 9.51 -6.85
N ILE A 44 1.68 8.95 -7.17
CA ILE A 44 2.76 9.65 -7.86
C ILE A 44 2.30 10.13 -9.25
N ASP A 45 1.60 9.29 -10.00
CA ASP A 45 1.10 9.63 -11.33
C ASP A 45 0.05 10.74 -11.25
N ALA A 46 -0.87 10.68 -10.28
CA ALA A 46 -1.83 11.75 -10.02
C ALA A 46 -1.14 13.09 -9.68
N LEU A 47 -0.10 13.07 -8.86
CA LEU A 47 0.70 14.26 -8.57
C LEU A 47 1.38 14.83 -9.82
N ASN A 48 1.98 13.97 -10.65
CA ASN A 48 2.65 14.36 -11.89
C ASN A 48 1.67 14.95 -12.92
N GLU A 49 0.42 14.46 -12.92
CA GLU A 49 -0.67 14.99 -13.75
C GLU A 49 -1.30 16.27 -13.18
N GLY A 50 -0.80 16.77 -12.05
CA GLY A 50 -1.35 17.96 -11.37
C GLY A 50 -2.70 17.73 -10.70
N ARG A 51 -3.13 16.47 -10.54
CA ARG A 51 -4.32 16.09 -9.77
C ARG A 51 -3.98 16.14 -8.28
N VAL A 52 -3.99 17.34 -7.72
CA VAL A 52 -3.87 17.59 -6.28
C VAL A 52 -5.24 17.99 -5.73
N ILE A 53 -5.56 17.48 -4.53
CA ILE A 53 -6.72 17.93 -3.77
C ILE A 53 -6.23 18.81 -2.63
N SER A 54 -6.90 19.93 -2.38
CA SER A 54 -6.53 20.83 -1.29
C SER A 54 -6.81 20.18 0.06
N SER A 55 -6.02 20.51 1.07
CA SER A 55 -6.24 19.97 2.41
C SER A 55 -7.61 20.38 2.95
N GLU A 56 -8.06 21.59 2.63
CA GLU A 56 -9.32 22.21 2.99
C GLU A 56 -10.53 21.43 2.48
N GLU A 57 -10.40 20.77 1.32
CA GLU A 57 -11.43 19.90 0.75
C GLU A 57 -11.48 18.53 1.43
N VAL A 58 -10.35 17.99 1.88
CA VAL A 58 -10.26 16.63 2.44
C VAL A 58 -10.46 16.61 3.97
N TYR A 59 -10.00 17.65 4.66
CA TYR A 59 -9.98 17.73 6.11
C TYR A 59 -11.37 17.53 6.74
N PRO A 60 -12.47 18.13 6.22
CA PRO A 60 -13.80 17.94 6.79
C PRO A 60 -14.27 16.47 6.76
N ASP A 61 -14.04 15.78 5.65
CA ASP A 61 -14.44 14.38 5.47
C ASP A 61 -13.62 13.44 6.35
N ILE A 62 -12.30 13.68 6.47
CA ILE A 62 -11.43 12.95 7.38
C ILE A 62 -11.87 13.15 8.83
N ARG A 63 -12.14 14.39 9.25
CA ARG A 63 -12.60 14.67 10.63
C ARG A 63 -13.92 14.01 10.93
N LYS A 64 -14.88 14.03 9.99
CA LYS A 64 -16.17 13.37 10.14
C LYS A 64 -16.01 11.86 10.29
N ARG A 65 -15.15 11.24 9.47
CA ARG A 65 -14.89 9.79 9.54
C ARG A 65 -14.17 9.37 10.83
N LEU A 66 -13.32 10.24 11.36
CA LEU A 66 -12.53 9.98 12.58
C LEU A 66 -13.16 10.57 13.85
N GLU A 67 -14.38 11.11 13.75
CA GLU A 67 -15.13 11.73 14.87
C GLU A 67 -14.32 12.80 15.65
N LEU A 68 -13.50 13.58 14.92
CA LEU A 68 -12.63 14.57 15.55
C LEU A 68 -13.42 15.82 15.99
N PRO A 69 -13.15 16.38 17.18
CA PRO A 69 -13.85 17.58 17.69
C PRO A 69 -13.63 18.80 16.78
N PRO A 70 -14.48 19.83 16.78
CA PRO A 70 -14.27 21.02 15.95
C PRO A 70 -12.98 21.76 16.34
N THR A 71 -12.26 22.31 15.36
CA THR A 71 -11.08 23.15 15.59
C THR A 71 -11.49 24.43 16.32
N ALA A 72 -10.87 24.73 17.46
CA ALA A 72 -11.02 26.01 18.14
C ALA A 72 -10.48 27.13 17.23
N GLN A 73 -11.29 28.17 17.05
CA GLN A 73 -10.94 29.40 16.31
C GLN A 73 -9.99 30.28 17.12
#